data_AF-A0AAE1DJ46-F1
#
_entry.id   AF-A0AAE1DJ46-F1
#
_cell.length_a   1.000
_cell.length_b   1.000
_cell.length_c   1.000
_cell.angle_alpha   90.00
_cell.angle_beta   90.00
_cell.angle_gamma   90.00
#
_symmetry.space_group_name_H-M   'P 1'
#
loop_
_entity.id
_entity.type
_entity.pdbx_description
1 polymer ?
#
loop_
_entity_poly.entity_id
_entity_poly.type
_entity_poly.pdbx_seq_one_letter_code
_entity_poly.pdbx_strand_id
1 'polypeptide(L)'
;MRFHLVLAIVIFIPTIASAFLLFDGDPKWDGLKVTWGPNPLSSSYFVSQPRTAADAVNQGFQKISDCDVNAKWRGARYVKGGDYSLILLYDVNGYIAGIQTSSIGKYPKQQLQPPYVDDGDRWVVSAYFTDPSKICTTGRTADEFNMAQAPIYTCKTAQSPKTASWCLTRRMD
;
A
#
# COMPACT_ATOMS: atom_id res chain seq x y z
N MET A 1 -4.00 -14.05 -73.99
CA MET A 1 -5.12 -13.15 -73.60
C MET A 1 -5.41 -13.37 -72.12
N ARG A 2 -5.35 -12.27 -71.35
CA ARG A 2 -5.97 -12.05 -70.01
C ARG A 2 -5.44 -12.93 -68.87
N PHE A 3 -4.41 -12.53 -68.11
CA PHE A 3 -4.34 -11.42 -67.14
C PHE A 3 -5.50 -11.40 -66.11
N HIS A 4 -5.10 -11.41 -64.83
CA HIS A 4 -5.83 -11.12 -63.59
C HIS A 4 -6.64 -12.26 -62.96
N LEU A 5 -6.03 -13.02 -62.04
CA LEU A 5 -6.56 -13.16 -60.66
C LEU A 5 -5.59 -13.89 -59.68
N VAL A 6 -4.28 -13.66 -59.73
CA VAL A 6 -3.33 -14.20 -58.71
C VAL A 6 -2.72 -13.07 -57.87
N LEU A 7 -3.52 -12.04 -57.59
CA LEU A 7 -3.08 -10.87 -56.83
C LEU A 7 -4.16 -10.46 -55.82
N ALA A 8 -4.44 -11.31 -54.83
CA ALA A 8 -5.30 -10.91 -53.70
C ALA A 8 -5.13 -11.72 -52.41
N ILE A 9 -4.17 -12.64 -52.29
CA ILE A 9 -3.91 -13.33 -51.00
C ILE A 9 -2.40 -13.47 -50.74
N VAL A 10 -1.66 -12.46 -51.19
CA VAL A 10 -0.36 -12.10 -50.63
C VAL A 10 -0.59 -10.65 -50.21
N ILE A 11 -0.31 -10.30 -48.95
CA ILE A 11 -0.72 -9.06 -48.23
C ILE A 11 -2.04 -9.22 -47.44
N PHE A 12 -2.06 -10.15 -46.48
CA PHE A 12 -2.80 -9.96 -45.21
C PHE A 12 -2.03 -10.55 -44.02
N ILE A 13 -0.71 -10.46 -44.08
CA ILE A 13 0.20 -10.64 -42.95
C ILE A 13 1.11 -9.41 -43.02
N PRO A 14 0.68 -8.26 -42.48
CA PRO A 14 1.44 -7.72 -41.35
C PRO A 14 0.64 -6.73 -40.49
N THR A 15 -0.08 -7.13 -39.43
CA THR A 15 -0.54 -6.13 -38.43
C THR A 15 -0.68 -6.62 -36.98
N ILE A 16 -0.46 -7.89 -36.64
CA ILE A 16 -0.49 -8.31 -35.22
C ILE A 16 0.87 -8.11 -34.53
N ALA A 17 1.94 -7.79 -35.26
CA ALA A 17 3.24 -7.49 -34.66
C ALA A 17 3.28 -6.14 -33.90
N SER A 18 2.22 -5.32 -33.98
CA SER A 18 2.18 -4.00 -33.31
C SER A 18 1.34 -3.99 -32.02
N ALA A 19 0.76 -5.13 -31.59
CA ALA A 19 0.03 -5.17 -30.32
C ALA A 19 0.95 -5.12 -29.09
N PHE A 20 2.27 -5.27 -29.26
CA PHE A 20 3.24 -5.21 -28.16
C PHE A 20 3.71 -3.80 -27.79
N LEU A 21 3.22 -2.77 -28.47
CA LEU A 21 3.56 -1.36 -28.19
C LEU A 21 2.38 -0.54 -27.64
N LEU A 22 1.25 -1.17 -27.28
CA LEU A 22 0.08 -0.47 -26.74
C LEU A 22 0.10 -0.24 -25.22
N PHE A 23 1.22 -0.54 -24.56
CA PHE A 23 1.41 -0.27 -23.13
C PHE A 23 2.58 0.70 -22.95
N ASP A 24 2.44 1.90 -23.50
CA ASP A 24 3.38 3.01 -23.29
C ASP A 24 3.08 3.69 -21.96
N GLY A 25 3.47 3.01 -20.88
CA GLY A 25 3.44 3.54 -19.54
C GLY A 25 4.18 2.58 -18.63
N ASP A 26 5.31 3.02 -18.09
CA ASP A 26 5.99 2.29 -17.02
C ASP A 26 4.95 1.90 -15.95
N PRO A 27 4.93 0.65 -15.49
CA PRO A 27 3.97 0.23 -14.47
C PRO A 27 4.14 1.12 -13.24
N LYS A 28 3.06 1.79 -12.83
CA LYS A 28 3.05 2.55 -11.58
C LYS A 28 3.12 1.57 -10.42
N TRP A 29 4.28 1.52 -9.75
CA TRP A 29 4.51 0.72 -8.54
C TRP A 29 3.94 1.39 -7.29
N ASP A 30 2.66 1.77 -7.33
CA ASP A 30 2.00 2.55 -6.29
C ASP A 30 0.82 1.82 -5.62
N GLY A 31 0.61 0.55 -5.99
CA GLY A 31 -0.43 -0.30 -5.43
C GLY A 31 0.06 -1.13 -4.24
N LEU A 32 -0.63 -1.04 -3.10
CA LEU A 32 -0.51 -2.04 -2.03
C LEU A 32 -1.32 -3.27 -2.43
N LYS A 33 -0.67 -4.37 -2.79
CA LYS A 33 -1.33 -5.62 -3.19
C LYS A 33 -1.14 -6.67 -2.09
N VAL A 34 -2.19 -7.42 -1.82
CA VAL A 34 -2.12 -8.66 -1.03
C VAL A 34 -2.57 -9.82 -1.90
N THR A 35 -2.40 -11.05 -1.38
CA THR A 35 -2.56 -12.35 -2.06
C THR A 35 -1.60 -12.55 -3.24
N TRP A 36 -1.16 -13.79 -3.43
CA TRP A 36 -0.30 -14.21 -4.54
C TRP A 36 -0.90 -15.48 -5.14
N GLY A 37 -2.06 -15.34 -5.78
CA GLY A 37 -2.71 -16.48 -6.42
C GLY A 37 -1.86 -17.01 -7.59
N PRO A 38 -2.00 -18.27 -8.02
CA PRO A 38 -1.35 -18.76 -9.24
C PRO A 38 -2.15 -18.43 -10.51
N ASN A 39 -3.45 -18.12 -10.39
CA ASN A 39 -4.34 -17.88 -11.52
C ASN A 39 -4.53 -16.38 -11.79
N PRO A 40 -3.96 -15.81 -12.88
CA PRO A 40 -4.07 -14.39 -13.20
C PRO A 40 -5.49 -13.93 -13.55
N LEU A 41 -6.41 -14.85 -13.82
CA LEU A 41 -7.82 -14.57 -14.08
C LEU A 41 -8.68 -14.58 -12.81
N SER A 42 -8.10 -14.94 -11.67
CA SER A 42 -8.80 -14.95 -10.39
C SER A 42 -8.91 -13.55 -9.79
N SER A 43 -10.07 -13.22 -9.22
CA SER A 43 -10.25 -12.02 -8.39
C SER A 43 -9.35 -12.01 -7.14
N SER A 44 -8.75 -13.14 -6.79
CA SER A 44 -7.79 -13.30 -5.68
C SER A 44 -6.31 -13.35 -6.11
N TYR A 45 -5.97 -13.01 -7.35
CA TYR A 45 -4.58 -13.04 -7.82
C TYR A 45 -3.74 -11.93 -7.16
N PHE A 46 -4.20 -10.68 -7.27
CA PHE A 46 -3.58 -9.48 -6.67
C PHE A 46 -4.63 -8.51 -6.15
N VAL A 47 -5.04 -8.68 -4.91
CA VAL A 47 -6.09 -7.85 -4.31
C VAL A 47 -5.50 -6.51 -3.91
N SER A 48 -5.93 -5.44 -4.59
CA SER A 48 -5.59 -4.06 -4.24
C SER A 48 -6.15 -3.69 -2.88
N GLN A 49 -5.30 -3.13 -2.03
CA GLN A 49 -5.73 -2.50 -0.80
C GLN A 49 -6.14 -1.04 -1.06
N PRO A 50 -7.14 -0.55 -0.32
CA PRO A 50 -7.69 0.79 -0.53
C PRO A 50 -6.67 1.86 -0.15
N ARG A 51 -6.35 2.74 -1.10
CA ARG A 51 -5.41 3.84 -0.86
C ARG A 51 -6.08 5.10 -0.29
N THR A 52 -7.41 5.13 -0.26
CA THR A 52 -8.18 6.19 0.40
C THR A 52 -9.10 5.60 1.47
N ALA A 53 -9.43 6.38 2.49
CA ALA A 53 -10.35 5.97 3.54
C ALA A 53 -11.76 5.71 2.99
N ALA A 54 -12.19 6.47 1.98
CA ALA A 54 -13.46 6.26 1.29
C ALA A 54 -13.50 4.89 0.59
N ASP A 55 -12.44 4.53 -0.14
CA ASP A 55 -12.31 3.21 -0.75
C ASP A 55 -12.26 2.11 0.31
N ALA A 56 -11.67 2.38 1.46
CA ALA A 56 -11.59 1.42 2.55
C ALA A 56 -12.98 1.03 3.04
N VAL A 57 -13.83 2.03 3.31
CA VAL A 57 -15.22 1.81 3.70
C VAL A 57 -15.97 1.04 2.61
N ASN A 58 -15.81 1.43 1.33
CA ASN A 58 -16.43 0.73 0.20
C ASN A 58 -15.97 -0.73 0.07
N GLN A 59 -14.74 -1.04 0.48
CA GLN A 59 -14.17 -2.40 0.47
C GLN A 59 -14.43 -3.19 1.78
N GLY A 60 -15.28 -2.66 2.67
CA GLY A 60 -15.71 -3.32 3.90
C GLY A 60 -14.75 -3.16 5.09
N PHE A 61 -13.82 -2.21 5.03
CA PHE A 61 -13.04 -1.83 6.20
C PHE A 61 -13.87 -0.95 7.14
N GLN A 62 -13.71 -1.17 8.43
CA GLN A 62 -14.37 -0.45 9.50
C GLN A 62 -13.35 0.38 10.28
N LYS A 63 -13.70 1.63 10.54
CA LYS A 63 -12.89 2.53 11.35
C LYS A 63 -12.97 2.12 12.83
N ILE A 64 -11.83 1.92 13.46
CA ILE A 64 -11.73 1.49 14.87
C ILE A 64 -11.09 2.55 15.77
N SER A 65 -10.34 3.50 15.21
CA SER A 65 -9.95 4.71 15.95
C SER A 65 -9.69 5.89 15.02
N ASP A 66 -9.91 7.08 15.56
CA ASP A 66 -9.59 8.35 14.93
C ASP A 66 -8.09 8.62 14.87
N CYS A 67 -7.72 9.62 14.06
CA CYS A 67 -6.38 10.17 14.06
C CYS A 67 -6.18 10.99 15.34
N ASP A 68 -5.19 10.61 16.15
CA ASP A 68 -4.86 11.31 17.38
C ASP A 68 -3.36 11.65 17.43
N VAL A 69 -3.07 12.93 17.68
CA VAL A 69 -1.71 13.45 17.83
C VAL A 69 -1.06 13.02 19.16
N ASN A 70 -1.86 12.61 20.15
CA ASN A 70 -1.39 12.17 21.46
C ASN A 70 -1.28 10.64 21.55
N ALA A 71 -1.81 9.90 20.58
CA ALA A 71 -1.68 8.44 20.53
C ALA A 71 -0.24 7.98 20.35
N LYS A 72 0.04 6.73 20.73
CA LYS A 72 1.35 6.08 20.53
C LYS A 72 1.66 5.85 19.04
N TRP A 73 0.63 5.81 18.19
CA TRP A 73 0.71 5.70 16.74
C TRP A 73 0.15 6.96 16.05
N ARG A 74 0.16 6.96 14.72
CA ARG A 74 -0.41 8.03 13.89
C ARG A 74 -1.34 7.44 12.86
N GLY A 75 -2.37 8.19 12.51
CA GLY A 75 -3.36 7.78 11.50
C GLY A 75 -4.65 7.26 12.11
N ALA A 76 -5.74 7.49 11.39
CA ALA A 76 -7.02 6.84 11.65
C ALA A 76 -6.92 5.37 11.24
N ARG A 77 -7.38 4.46 12.11
CA ARG A 77 -7.20 3.01 11.98
C ARG A 77 -8.43 2.36 11.39
N TYR A 78 -8.22 1.50 10.40
CA TYR A 78 -9.26 0.75 9.71
C TYR A 78 -8.89 -0.73 9.63
N VAL A 79 -9.85 -1.60 9.93
CA VAL A 79 -9.68 -3.07 9.90
C VAL A 79 -10.78 -3.72 9.08
N LYS A 80 -10.51 -4.87 8.49
CA LYS A 80 -11.49 -5.60 7.68
C LYS A 80 -11.99 -6.82 8.45
N GLY A 81 -13.31 -6.94 8.62
CA GLY A 81 -13.92 -8.12 9.24
C GLY A 81 -13.43 -8.44 10.65
N GLY A 82 -12.97 -7.45 11.42
CA GLY A 82 -12.40 -7.65 12.75
C GLY A 82 -11.02 -8.32 12.77
N ASP A 83 -10.35 -8.46 11.61
CA ASP A 83 -8.98 -8.97 11.52
C ASP A 83 -7.98 -7.83 11.72
N TYR A 84 -7.16 -7.94 12.78
CA TYR A 84 -6.13 -6.97 13.15
C TYR A 84 -4.74 -7.35 12.61
N SER A 85 -4.66 -8.37 11.76
CA SER A 85 -3.41 -8.76 11.07
C SER A 85 -2.95 -7.68 10.09
N LEU A 86 -3.92 -6.99 9.45
CA LEU A 86 -3.70 -5.82 8.60
C LEU A 86 -4.61 -4.67 9.04
N ILE A 87 -4.01 -3.66 9.66
CA ILE A 87 -4.65 -2.40 10.03
C ILE A 87 -4.14 -1.32 9.07
N LEU A 88 -5.06 -0.68 8.35
CA LEU A 88 -4.72 0.44 7.46
C LEU A 88 -4.76 1.75 8.24
N LEU A 89 -3.73 2.57 8.04
CA LEU A 89 -3.59 3.88 8.68
C LEU A 89 -3.81 4.97 7.62
N TYR A 90 -4.75 5.88 7.86
CA TYR A 90 -5.02 7.01 6.97
C TYR A 90 -4.66 8.35 7.64
N ASP A 91 -4.17 9.30 6.86
CA ASP A 91 -4.00 10.67 7.32
C ASP A 91 -5.34 11.42 7.44
N VAL A 92 -5.30 12.63 7.98
CA VAL A 92 -6.49 13.49 8.17
C VAL A 92 -7.23 13.83 6.88
N ASN A 93 -6.55 13.76 5.73
CA ASN A 93 -7.15 14.00 4.41
C ASN A 93 -7.66 12.70 3.77
N GLY A 94 -7.50 11.57 4.44
CA GLY A 94 -8.03 10.28 4.01
C GLY A 94 -7.10 9.50 3.08
N TYR A 95 -5.84 9.88 2.91
CA TYR A 95 -4.88 9.11 2.11
C TYR A 95 -4.13 8.09 2.96
N ILE A 96 -3.83 6.92 2.38
CA ILE A 96 -3.11 5.84 3.09
C ILE A 96 -1.73 6.31 3.54
N ALA A 97 -1.56 6.43 4.85
CA ALA A 97 -0.37 6.99 5.49
C ALA A 97 0.56 5.91 6.04
N GLY A 98 0.05 4.68 6.21
CA GLY A 98 0.84 3.56 6.66
C GLY A 98 0.03 2.29 6.85
N ILE A 99 0.70 1.29 7.38
CA ILE A 99 0.12 0.02 7.79
C ILE A 99 0.55 -0.31 9.22
N GLN A 100 -0.29 -1.07 9.89
CA GLN A 100 -0.01 -1.59 11.21
C GLN A 100 -0.41 -3.07 11.23
N THR A 101 0.39 -3.88 11.89
CA THR A 101 0.09 -5.29 12.15
C THR A 101 0.11 -5.53 13.64
N SER A 102 -0.73 -6.45 14.10
CA SER A 102 -0.83 -6.79 15.52
C SER A 102 -0.50 -8.25 15.79
N SER A 103 -0.02 -8.51 16.99
CA SER A 103 0.10 -9.85 17.56
C SER A 103 -0.56 -9.90 18.94
N ILE A 104 -1.16 -11.04 19.25
CA ILE A 104 -1.81 -11.33 20.53
C ILE A 104 -0.94 -12.35 21.27
N GLY A 105 -0.73 -12.17 22.58
CA GLY A 105 -0.07 -13.17 23.43
C GLY A 105 1.25 -12.72 24.07
N LYS A 106 2.14 -13.69 24.34
CA LYS A 106 3.36 -13.46 25.13
C LYS A 106 4.38 -12.61 24.38
N TYR A 107 4.95 -11.70 25.14
CA TYR A 107 5.90 -10.66 24.75
C TYR A 107 7.15 -11.20 24.03
N PRO A 108 7.62 -10.61 22.90
CA PRO A 108 8.97 -10.84 22.39
C PRO A 108 9.98 -10.25 23.37
N LYS A 109 10.99 -11.00 23.85
CA LYS A 109 11.96 -10.57 24.91
C LYS A 109 12.29 -9.07 24.90
N GLN A 110 12.44 -8.44 26.07
CA GLN A 110 12.68 -6.99 26.27
C GLN A 110 13.75 -6.36 25.35
N GLN A 111 14.73 -7.14 24.88
CA GLN A 111 15.74 -6.71 23.90
C GLN A 111 15.17 -6.41 22.49
N LEU A 112 13.92 -6.78 22.20
CA LEU A 112 13.17 -6.52 20.97
C LEU A 112 12.21 -5.32 21.12
N GLN A 113 12.41 -4.46 22.14
CA GLN A 113 11.57 -3.28 22.47
C GLN A 113 11.86 -2.02 21.65
N PRO A 114 12.50 -2.15 20.49
CA PRO A 114 11.77 -1.71 19.29
C PRO A 114 11.63 -2.83 18.24
N PRO A 115 10.56 -2.87 17.41
CA PRO A 115 9.57 -1.80 17.12
C PRO A 115 8.16 -1.99 17.71
N TYR A 116 7.95 -2.92 18.65
CA TYR A 116 6.63 -3.22 19.19
C TYR A 116 6.09 -2.12 20.13
N VAL A 117 4.80 -1.79 19.99
CA VAL A 117 4.08 -0.81 20.81
C VAL A 117 2.86 -1.47 21.46
N ASP A 118 2.64 -1.19 22.73
CA ASP A 118 1.48 -1.66 23.49
C ASP A 118 0.17 -0.96 23.04
N ASP A 119 -0.84 -1.76 22.70
CA ASP A 119 -2.19 -1.32 22.28
C ASP A 119 -3.27 -2.09 23.05
N GLY A 120 -3.14 -2.15 24.39
CA GLY A 120 -4.10 -2.78 25.28
C GLY A 120 -3.94 -4.31 25.32
N ASP A 121 -4.74 -5.03 24.55
CA ASP A 121 -4.73 -6.50 24.52
C ASP A 121 -3.77 -7.10 23.48
N ARG A 122 -3.10 -6.22 22.71
CA ARG A 122 -2.23 -6.58 21.60
C ARG A 122 -0.98 -5.72 21.55
N TRP A 123 -0.01 -6.23 20.80
CA TRP A 123 1.20 -5.50 20.44
C TRP A 123 1.17 -5.17 18.96
N VAL A 124 1.50 -3.93 18.62
CA VAL A 124 1.44 -3.45 17.25
C VAL A 124 2.80 -3.00 16.74
N VAL A 125 3.04 -3.24 15.47
CA VAL A 125 4.17 -2.68 14.72
C VAL A 125 3.60 -1.85 13.60
N SER A 126 4.10 -0.61 13.45
CA SER A 126 3.59 0.34 12.46
C SER A 126 4.69 0.76 11.50
N ALA A 127 4.37 0.78 10.21
CA ALA A 127 5.20 1.31 9.14
C ALA A 127 4.47 2.44 8.43
N TYR A 128 5.13 3.58 8.22
CA TYR A 128 4.52 4.74 7.58
C TYR A 128 5.12 5.02 6.21
N PHE A 129 4.25 5.39 5.27
CA PHE A 129 4.61 5.80 3.91
C PHE A 129 4.86 7.31 3.80
N THR A 130 4.67 8.04 4.90
CA THR A 130 4.88 9.48 5.00
C THR A 130 5.37 9.85 6.41
N ASP A 131 5.72 11.11 6.62
CA ASP A 131 6.17 11.65 7.90
C ASP A 131 5.03 11.56 8.95
N PRO A 132 5.23 10.79 10.04
CA PRO A 132 4.22 10.64 11.08
C PRO A 132 3.78 11.94 11.76
N SER A 133 4.59 13.00 11.74
CA SER A 133 4.25 14.29 12.36
C SER A 133 3.10 15.02 11.64
N LYS A 134 2.92 14.74 10.35
CA LYS A 134 1.93 15.38 9.48
C LYS A 134 0.62 14.61 9.38
N ILE A 135 0.66 13.28 9.61
CA ILE A 135 -0.48 12.37 9.41
C ILE A 135 -1.75 12.84 10.13
N CYS A 136 -1.63 13.28 11.39
CA CYS A 136 -2.78 13.72 12.19
C CYS A 136 -2.92 15.25 12.33
N THR A 137 -2.17 16.03 11.57
CA THR A 137 -2.17 17.49 11.66
C THR A 137 -2.61 18.12 10.34
N THR A 138 -1.72 18.16 9.35
CA THR A 138 -2.00 18.75 8.03
C THR A 138 -2.39 17.70 6.98
N GLY A 139 -1.93 16.46 7.15
CA GLY A 139 -2.02 15.43 6.12
C GLY A 139 -1.18 15.74 4.88
N ARG A 140 -1.30 14.89 3.85
CA ARG A 140 -0.75 15.15 2.52
C ARG A 140 -1.80 15.78 1.62
N THR A 141 -1.36 16.58 0.66
CA THR A 141 -2.21 17.02 -0.45
C THR A 141 -2.38 15.91 -1.49
N ALA A 142 -3.33 16.08 -2.42
CA ALA A 142 -3.51 15.15 -3.53
C ALA A 142 -2.23 15.04 -4.39
N ASP A 143 -1.57 16.16 -4.64
CA ASP A 143 -0.34 16.20 -5.44
C ASP A 143 0.81 15.48 -4.73
N GLU A 144 1.01 15.72 -3.43
CA GLU A 144 2.01 15.00 -2.64
C GLU A 144 1.74 13.49 -2.61
N PHE A 145 0.47 13.10 -2.49
CA PHE A 145 0.07 11.69 -2.50
C PHE A 145 0.30 11.02 -3.88
N ASN A 146 0.06 11.75 -4.97
CA ASN A 146 0.23 11.25 -6.34
C ASN A 146 1.69 11.26 -6.81
N MET A 147 2.49 12.22 -6.34
CA MET A 147 3.93 12.32 -6.65
C MET A 147 4.78 11.38 -5.80
N ALA A 148 4.33 11.04 -4.59
CA ALA A 148 5.06 10.14 -3.70
C ALA A 148 5.06 8.70 -4.24
N GLN A 149 6.04 8.36 -5.08
CA GLN A 149 6.59 7.00 -5.14
C GLN A 149 7.39 6.78 -3.86
N ALA A 150 6.70 6.67 -2.73
CA ALA A 150 7.33 6.78 -1.41
C ALA A 150 8.46 5.76 -1.24
N PRO A 151 9.71 6.18 -0.96
CA PRO A 151 10.57 5.43 -0.07
C PRO A 151 9.77 5.08 1.20
N ILE A 152 9.85 3.85 1.68
CA ILE A 152 9.26 3.48 2.97
C ILE A 152 10.02 4.26 4.04
N TYR A 153 9.49 5.43 4.43
CA TYR A 153 10.31 6.41 5.15
C TYR A 153 10.52 6.05 6.62
N THR A 154 9.66 5.25 7.27
CA THR A 154 9.85 4.98 8.70
C THR A 154 9.27 3.63 9.16
N CYS A 155 10.10 2.80 9.78
CA CYS A 155 9.64 1.86 10.79
C CYS A 155 9.83 2.56 12.14
N LYS A 156 8.77 2.74 12.94
CA LYS A 156 8.97 3.32 14.26
C LYS A 156 9.66 2.32 15.16
N THR A 157 10.88 2.64 15.56
CA THR A 157 11.54 2.00 16.68
C THR A 157 11.34 2.88 17.91
N ALA A 158 10.54 2.40 18.88
CA ALA A 158 10.30 2.94 20.22
C ALA A 158 9.05 3.80 20.41
N GLN A 159 8.60 3.83 21.67
CA GLN A 159 7.33 4.33 22.23
C GLN A 159 6.93 5.78 21.91
N SER A 160 7.73 6.53 21.16
CA SER A 160 7.44 7.92 20.78
C SER A 160 7.27 8.08 19.28
N PRO A 161 6.21 8.77 18.82
CA PRO A 161 6.04 9.16 17.42
C PRO A 161 7.17 10.01 16.84
N LYS A 162 8.01 10.60 17.71
CA LYS A 162 9.07 11.55 17.37
C LYS A 162 10.43 10.87 17.16
N THR A 163 10.59 9.61 17.52
CA THR A 163 11.82 8.82 17.29
C THR A 163 11.62 7.92 16.08
N ALA A 164 11.97 8.43 14.89
CA ALA A 164 12.06 7.63 13.67
C ALA A 164 13.48 7.07 13.55
N SER A 165 13.61 5.77 13.30
CA SER A 165 14.88 5.12 12.90
C SER A 165 14.69 4.44 11.55
N TRP A 166 15.74 4.47 10.73
CA TRP A 166 15.73 3.98 9.35
C TRP A 166 15.87 2.45 9.32
N CYS A 167 14.81 1.71 9.00
CA CYS A 167 14.90 0.24 8.87
C CYS A 167 15.02 -0.26 7.43
N LEU A 168 14.66 0.51 6.41
CA LEU A 168 14.69 0.04 5.01
C LEU A 168 15.17 1.15 4.07
N THR A 169 16.47 1.42 4.05
CA THR A 169 17.07 2.05 2.88
C THR A 169 17.23 0.99 1.80
N ARG A 170 16.65 1.24 0.62
CA ARG A 170 16.98 0.51 -0.60
C ARG A 170 18.49 0.66 -0.78
N ARG A 171 19.28 -0.41 -0.55
CA ARG A 171 20.67 -0.42 -1.01
C ARG A 171 20.56 -0.46 -2.53
N MET A 172 20.82 0.68 -3.17
CA MET A 172 21.12 0.74 -4.59
C MET A 172 22.60 0.43 -4.70
N ASP A 173 22.95 -0.86 -4.60
CA ASP A 173 24.22 -1.41 -5.04
C ASP A 173 24.04 -2.10 -6.40
#